data_AF-A0A965YJM3-F1
#
_entry.id   AF-A0A965YJM3-F1
#
_cell.length_a   1.000
_cell.length_b   1.000
_cell.length_c   1.000
_cell.angle_alpha   90.00
_cell.angle_beta   90.00
_cell.angle_gamma   90.00
#
_symmetry.space_group_name_H-M   'P 1'
#
loop_
_entity.id
_entity.type
_entity.pdbx_description
1 polymer ?
#
loop_
_entity_poly.entity_id
_entity_poly.type
_entity_poly.pdbx_seq_one_letter_code
_entity_poly.pdbx_strand_id
1 'polypeptide(L)'
;MPEWKVNFIVPELFNRTGRYSTIYPVKSDATRILTCVLEYFENKVRVTDLLNEFEDGQWEQKVSSYFKIRLSKEAVIKMPENLGLKIQYNKTEKGIINLVVQK
;
A
#
# COMPACT_ATOMS: atom_id res chain seq x y z
N MET A 1 23.58 -12.16 -13.24
CA MET A 1 22.99 -12.62 -11.96
C MET A 1 21.68 -11.85 -11.76
N PRO A 2 20.57 -12.45 -11.30
CA PRO A 2 19.29 -11.73 -11.26
C PRO A 2 19.26 -10.71 -10.12
N GLU A 3 18.94 -9.46 -10.46
CA GLU A 3 18.63 -8.40 -9.50
C GLU A 3 17.19 -8.58 -8.99
N TRP A 4 16.99 -8.60 -7.68
CA TRP A 4 15.66 -8.64 -7.08
C TRP A 4 15.25 -7.21 -6.68
N LYS A 5 14.18 -6.70 -7.30
CA LYS A 5 13.61 -5.38 -7.03
C LYS A 5 12.33 -5.53 -6.26
N VAL A 6 12.25 -4.87 -5.10
CA VAL A 6 11.02 -4.82 -4.30
C VAL A 6 10.67 -3.36 -4.02
N ASN A 7 9.44 -2.99 -4.34
CA ASN A 7 8.91 -1.63 -4.14
C ASN A 7 7.93 -1.65 -2.96
N PHE A 8 8.14 -0.75 -1.99
CA PHE A 8 7.27 -0.60 -0.84
C PHE A 8 6.68 0.81 -0.83
N ILE A 9 5.38 0.94 -0.58
CA ILE A 9 4.75 2.24 -0.36
C ILE A 9 4.76 2.53 1.13
N VAL A 10 5.32 3.67 1.51
CA VAL A 10 5.29 4.24 2.86
C VAL A 10 4.43 5.50 2.80
N PRO A 11 3.14 5.40 3.14
CA PRO A 11 2.31 6.59 3.30
C PRO A 11 2.93 7.51 4.37
N GLU A 12 2.92 8.82 4.18
CA GLU A 12 3.39 9.79 5.18
C GLU A 12 2.72 9.61 6.56
N LEU A 13 1.54 8.98 6.58
CA LEU A 13 0.78 8.65 7.79
C LEU A 13 1.37 7.47 8.60
N PHE A 14 2.48 6.87 8.17
CA PHE A 14 3.09 5.73 8.87
C PHE A 14 3.48 6.04 10.32
N ASN A 15 3.70 7.32 10.66
CA ASN A 15 4.06 7.76 12.00
C ASN A 15 2.85 8.07 12.91
N ARG A 16 1.61 7.98 12.41
CA ARG A 16 0.42 8.15 13.26
C ARG A 16 0.18 6.89 14.09
N THR A 17 0.17 7.08 15.40
CA THR A 17 -0.25 6.10 16.40
C THR A 17 -1.76 6.21 16.67
N GLY A 18 -2.41 5.09 16.99
CA GLY A 18 -3.85 5.01 17.21
C GLY A 18 -4.65 4.53 15.99
N ARG A 19 -5.94 4.23 16.20
CA ARG A 19 -6.87 3.81 15.14
C ARG A 19 -7.38 5.05 14.41
N TYR A 20 -7.16 5.11 13.12
CA TYR A 20 -7.72 6.14 12.26
C TYR A 20 -8.08 5.56 10.90
N SER A 21 -9.01 6.23 10.21
CA SER A 21 -9.35 5.95 8.83
C SER A 21 -8.95 7.11 7.93
N THR A 22 -8.68 6.82 6.66
CA THR A 22 -8.45 7.85 5.64
C THR A 22 -9.12 7.41 4.35
N ILE A 23 -9.70 8.36 3.62
CA ILE A 23 -10.43 8.13 2.38
C ILE A 23 -9.57 8.64 1.23
N TYR A 24 -9.37 7.82 0.21
CA TYR A 24 -8.59 8.15 -0.96
C TYR A 24 -9.47 8.01 -2.22
N PRO A 25 -9.72 9.11 -2.95
CA PRO A 25 -10.25 9.00 -4.30
C PRO A 25 -9.17 8.37 -5.18
N VAL A 26 -9.47 7.21 -5.77
CA VAL A 26 -8.50 6.48 -6.60
C VAL A 26 -8.72 6.79 -8.07
N LYS A 27 -9.97 6.73 -8.52
CA LYS A 27 -10.34 7.06 -9.89
C LYS A 27 -11.77 7.56 -9.93
N SER A 28 -12.03 8.54 -10.78
CA SER A 28 -13.38 9.00 -11.09
C SER A 28 -13.47 9.33 -12.58
N ASP A 29 -14.50 8.83 -13.23
CA ASP A 29 -14.90 9.18 -14.60
C ASP A 29 -16.44 9.23 -14.69
N ALA A 30 -16.97 9.46 -15.89
CA ALA A 30 -18.41 9.64 -16.12
C ALA A 30 -19.25 8.41 -15.73
N THR A 31 -18.65 7.22 -15.69
CA THR A 31 -19.33 5.95 -15.48
C THR A 31 -18.84 5.20 -14.25
N ARG A 32 -17.78 5.66 -13.59
CA ARG A 32 -17.13 4.91 -12.52
C ARG A 32 -16.50 5.81 -11.49
N ILE A 33 -16.76 5.53 -10.21
CA ILE A 33 -16.13 6.19 -9.07
C ILE A 33 -15.54 5.11 -8.16
N LEU A 34 -14.22 5.07 -8.04
CA LEU A 34 -13.50 4.20 -7.13
C LEU A 34 -12.89 5.01 -5.99
N THR A 35 -13.33 4.70 -4.77
CA THR A 35 -12.81 5.25 -3.53
C THR A 35 -12.24 4.13 -2.67
N CYS A 36 -11.07 4.34 -2.05
CA CYS A 36 -10.50 3.42 -1.08
C CYS A 36 -10.56 4.02 0.32
N VAL A 37 -11.04 3.25 1.29
CA VAL A 37 -10.95 3.58 2.72
C VAL A 37 -9.84 2.74 3.34
N LEU A 38 -8.86 3.41 3.96
CA LEU A 38 -7.77 2.77 4.68
C LEU A 38 -8.00 2.91 6.19
N GLU A 39 -8.25 1.80 6.87
CA GLU A 39 -8.31 1.75 8.33
C GLU A 39 -7.04 1.15 8.89
N TYR A 40 -6.33 1.95 9.68
CA TYR A 40 -5.04 1.58 10.23
C TYR A 40 -5.18 0.89 11.59
N PHE A 41 -4.54 -0.27 11.70
CA PHE A 41 -4.31 -1.00 12.93
C PHE A 41 -2.78 -1.05 13.20
N GLU A 42 -2.39 -1.70 14.29
CA GLU A 42 -0.99 -1.79 14.71
C GLU A 42 -0.10 -2.46 13.66
N ASN A 43 -0.46 -3.66 13.21
CA ASN A 43 0.35 -4.48 12.30
C ASN A 43 -0.29 -4.69 10.90
N LYS A 44 -1.46 -4.09 10.65
CA LYS A 44 -2.20 -4.25 9.40
C LYS A 44 -3.02 -3.02 9.06
N VAL A 45 -3.40 -2.92 7.79
CA VAL A 45 -4.36 -1.95 7.28
C VAL A 45 -5.51 -2.71 6.65
N ARG A 46 -6.76 -2.40 7.03
CA ARG A 46 -7.93 -2.83 6.27
C ARG A 46 -8.11 -1.85 5.12
N VAL A 47 -8.11 -2.37 3.90
CA VAL A 47 -8.45 -1.64 2.68
C VAL A 47 -9.88 -2.02 2.34
N THR A 48 -10.75 -1.02 2.21
CA THR A 48 -12.10 -1.21 1.71
C THR A 48 -12.27 -0.41 0.43
N ASP A 49 -12.50 -1.12 -0.67
CA ASP A 49 -12.78 -0.52 -1.96
C ASP A 49 -14.28 -0.28 -2.08
N LEU A 50 -14.65 0.95 -2.41
CA LEU A 50 -16.01 1.41 -2.70
C LEU A 50 -16.06 1.75 -4.18
N LEU A 51 -16.56 0.83 -4.98
CA LEU A 51 -16.68 0.98 -6.42
C LEU A 51 -18.13 1.29 -6.76
N ASN A 52 -18.39 2.48 -7.29
CA ASN A 52 -19.69 2.82 -7.86
C ASN A 52 -19.55 2.79 -9.39
N GLU A 53 -20.42 2.05 -10.05
CA GLU A 53 -20.48 1.91 -11.51
C GLU A 53 -21.86 2.38 -12.00
N PHE A 54 -21.88 3.17 -13.07
CA PHE A 54 -23.11 3.61 -13.71
C PHE A 54 -23.39 2.69 -14.90
N GLU A 55 -24.34 1.79 -14.71
CA GLU A 55 -24.76 0.79 -15.70
C GLU A 55 -26.27 0.89 -15.87
N ASP A 56 -26.77 0.79 -17.10
CA ASP A 56 -28.21 0.81 -17.43
C ASP A 56 -29.00 1.99 -16.84
N GLY A 57 -28.38 3.17 -16.75
CA GLY A 57 -29.03 4.38 -16.26
C GLY A 57 -29.11 4.49 -14.73
N GLN A 58 -28.46 3.58 -14.00
CA GLN A 58 -28.46 3.54 -12.54
C GLN A 58 -27.05 3.38 -11.98
N TRP A 59 -26.86 3.87 -10.75
CA TRP A 59 -25.63 3.66 -10.00
C TRP A 59 -25.72 2.38 -9.20
N GLU A 60 -24.77 1.47 -9.41
CA GLU A 60 -24.57 0.27 -8.60
C GLU A 60 -23.31 0.38 -7.77
N GLN A 61 -23.37 0.00 -6.49
CA GLN A 61 -22.21 -0.01 -5.60
C GLN A 61 -21.74 -1.43 -5.31
N LYS A 62 -20.45 -1.67 -5.52
CA LYS A 62 -19.72 -2.88 -5.16
C LYS A 62 -18.73 -2.54 -4.04
N VAL A 63 -18.72 -3.37 -3.00
CA VAL A 63 -17.87 -3.18 -1.82
C VAL A 63 -17.04 -4.43 -1.60
N SER A 64 -15.72 -4.26 -1.42
CA SER A 64 -14.83 -5.34 -1.05
C SER A 64 -13.82 -4.88 -0.01
N SER A 65 -13.51 -5.73 0.96
CA SER A 65 -12.53 -5.43 2.00
C SER A 65 -11.47 -6.53 2.10
N TYR A 66 -10.22 -6.12 2.31
CA TYR A 66 -9.09 -7.02 2.52
C TYR A 66 -8.04 -6.39 3.43
N PHE A 67 -7.13 -7.20 3.96
CA PHE A 67 -6.04 -6.72 4.82
C PHE A 67 -4.71 -6.67 4.07
N LYS A 68 -3.95 -5.60 4.31
CA LYS A 68 -2.52 -5.49 3.97
C LYS A 68 -1.69 -5.52 5.25
N ILE A 69 -0.55 -6.19 5.22
CA ILE A 69 0.42 -6.19 6.33
C ILE A 69 1.09 -4.82 6.39
N ARG A 70 1.31 -4.30 7.60
CA ARG A 70 2.08 -3.07 7.84
C ARG A 70 3.48 -3.46 8.29
N LEU A 71 4.49 -3.16 7.49
CA LEU A 71 5.89 -3.45 7.78
C LEU A 71 6.67 -2.14 7.97
N SER A 72 7.51 -2.08 9.00
CA SER A 72 8.44 -0.97 9.16
C SER A 72 9.58 -1.10 8.14
N LYS A 73 10.20 0.03 7.79
CA LYS A 73 11.38 0.06 6.91
C LYS A 73 12.49 -0.85 7.44
N GLU A 74 12.72 -0.81 8.75
CA GLU A 74 13.75 -1.57 9.44
C GLU A 74 13.46 -3.08 9.38
N ALA A 75 12.19 -3.48 9.52
CA ALA A 75 11.78 -4.87 9.40
C ALA A 75 12.06 -5.41 7.98
N VAL A 76 11.75 -4.61 6.96
CA VAL A 76 11.99 -4.96 5.55
C VAL A 76 13.48 -5.06 5.23
N ILE A 77 14.30 -4.14 5.76
CA ILE A 77 15.76 -4.12 5.57
C ILE A 77 16.44 -5.34 6.20
N LYS A 78 15.99 -5.75 7.40
CA LYS A 78 16.59 -6.89 8.12
C LYS A 78 16.34 -8.24 7.44
N MET A 79 15.24 -8.39 6.70
CA MET A 79 14.91 -9.65 6.01
C MET A 79 16.02 -10.11 5.05
N PRO A 80 16.47 -9.31 4.05
CA PRO A 80 17.56 -9.69 3.17
C PRO A 80 18.91 -9.81 3.90
N GLU A 81 19.20 -8.95 4.88
CA GLU A 81 20.44 -9.03 5.67
C GLU A 81 20.56 -10.37 6.41
N ASN A 82 19.47 -10.84 7.03
CA ASN A 82 19.41 -12.14 7.69
C ASN A 82 19.60 -13.33 6.72
N LEU A 83 19.38 -13.12 5.42
CA LEU A 83 19.62 -14.11 4.37
C LEU A 83 21.02 -13.98 3.74
N GLY A 84 21.88 -13.11 4.28
CA GLY A 84 23.23 -12.85 3.78
C GLY A 84 23.26 -11.99 2.50
N LEU A 85 22.14 -11.39 2.12
CA LEU A 85 22.06 -10.49 0.97
C LEU A 85 22.53 -9.08 1.37
N LYS A 86 23.26 -8.43 0.47
CA LYS A 86 23.73 -7.05 0.64
C LYS A 86 22.74 -6.08 -0.02
N ILE A 87 22.45 -4.99 0.69
CA ILE A 87 21.63 -3.89 0.15
C ILE A 87 22.51 -3.02 -0.74
N GLN A 88 22.20 -2.97 -2.03
CA GLN A 88 22.89 -2.15 -3.03
C GLN A 88 22.22 -0.77 -3.17
N TYR A 89 20.91 -0.69 -2.94
CA TYR A 89 20.14 0.53 -3.10
C TYR A 89 19.00 0.59 -2.10
N ASN A 90 18.84 1.74 -1.44
CA ASN A 90 17.77 2.01 -0.50
C ASN A 90 17.42 3.51 -0.58
N LYS A 91 16.41 3.84 -1.37
CA LYS A 91 16.00 5.24 -1.56
C LYS A 91 14.49 5.41 -1.41
N THR A 92 14.10 6.46 -0.70
CA THR A 92 12.71 6.89 -0.61
C THR A 92 12.45 7.94 -1.68
N GLU A 93 11.48 7.70 -2.56
CA GLU A 93 11.05 8.63 -3.60
C GLU A 93 9.52 8.67 -3.65
N LYS A 94 8.92 9.87 -3.54
CA LYS A 94 7.46 10.06 -3.56
C LYS A 94 6.70 9.14 -2.58
N GLY A 95 7.23 8.94 -1.38
CA GLY A 95 6.66 8.03 -0.38
C GLY A 95 6.84 6.54 -0.71
N ILE A 96 7.66 6.17 -1.68
CA ILE A 96 7.97 4.78 -2.03
C ILE A 96 9.41 4.47 -1.61
N ILE A 97 9.63 3.44 -0.81
CA ILE A 97 10.96 2.88 -0.55
C ILE A 97 11.28 1.87 -1.65
N ASN A 98 12.34 2.16 -2.38
CA ASN A 98 12.93 1.29 -3.38
C ASN A 98 14.13 0.59 -2.75
N LEU A 99 14.07 -0.74 -2.64
CA LEU A 99 15.14 -1.57 -2.10
C LEU A 99 15.66 -2.52 -3.20
N VAL A 100 16.97 -2.47 -3.47
CA VAL A 100 17.66 -3.44 -4.35
C VAL A 100 18.68 -4.20 -3.53
N VAL A 101 18.61 -5.52 -3.62
CA VAL A 101 19.48 -6.44 -2.89
C VAL A 101 20.21 -7.37 -3.85
N GLN A 102 21.42 -7.76 -3.47
CA GLN A 102 22.27 -8.66 -4.23
C GLN A 102 22.84 -9.75 -3.30
N LYS A 103 23.09 -10.92 -3.86
CA LYS A 103 23.76 -12.03 -3.18
C LYS A 103 25.28 -11.83 -3.12
#